data_AF-A0A8B6UYN2-F1
#
_entry.id   AF-A0A8B6UYN2-F1
#
_cell.length_a   1.000
_cell.length_b   1.000
_cell.length_c   1.000
_cell.angle_alpha   90.00
_cell.angle_beta   90.00
_cell.angle_gamma   90.00
#
_symmetry.space_group_name_H-M   'P 1'
#
loop_
_entity.id
_entity.type
_entity.pdbx_description
1 polymer ?
#
loop_
_entity_poly.entity_id
_entity_poly.type
_entity_poly.pdbx_seq_one_letter_code
_entity_poly.pdbx_strand_id
1 'polypeptide(L)' 'MKCGCPDCQCEVDPQRMFNHDGEAYCSQACAEQHPNGEPCPAPDCHCGRSGNVGERDVTNKQLDDALEETFPASDPISP' A
#
# COMPACT_ATOMS: atom_id res chain seq x y z
N MET A 1 -22.85 -7.21 -3.66
CA MET A 1 -22.24 -6.02 -3.00
C MET A 1 -20.74 -6.08 -3.22
N LYS A 2 -20.00 -4.96 -3.27
CA LYS A 2 -18.55 -5.00 -3.57
C LYS A 2 -17.74 -5.21 -2.30
N CYS A 3 -16.57 -5.84 -2.44
CA CYS A 3 -15.60 -5.94 -1.36
C CYS A 3 -15.09 -4.54 -0.98
N GLY A 4 -14.87 -4.29 0.32
CA GLY A 4 -14.27 -3.04 0.80
C GLY A 4 -12.81 -2.83 0.38
N CYS A 5 -12.13 -3.86 -0.12
CA CYS A 5 -10.77 -3.74 -0.62
C CYS A 5 -10.75 -3.01 -1.98
N PRO A 6 -9.97 -1.91 -2.13
CA PRO A 6 -9.97 -1.07 -3.34
C PRO A 6 -9.45 -1.80 -4.59
N ASP A 7 -8.57 -2.77 -4.40
CA ASP A 7 -7.98 -3.59 -5.47
C ASP A 7 -8.68 -4.94 -5.66
N CYS A 8 -9.81 -5.14 -4.99
CA CYS A 8 -10.59 -6.36 -5.09
C CYS A 8 -11.87 -6.11 -5.89
N GLN A 9 -12.01 -6.80 -7.03
CA GLN A 9 -13.23 -6.72 -7.85
C GLN A 9 -14.24 -7.83 -7.52
N CYS A 10 -14.03 -8.59 -6.44
CA CYS A 10 -14.91 -9.69 -6.06
C CYS A 10 -16.30 -9.18 -5.68
N GLU A 11 -17.31 -9.88 -6.20
CA GLU A 11 -18.69 -9.69 -5.76
C GLU A 11 -18.89 -10.46 -4.45
N VAL A 12 -19.22 -9.71 -3.41
CA VAL A 12 -19.49 -10.22 -2.08
C VAL A 12 -20.97 -10.57 -1.97
N ASP A 13 -21.23 -11.79 -1.51
CA ASP A 13 -22.57 -12.25 -1.19
C ASP A 13 -22.95 -11.85 0.25
N PRO A 14 -24.08 -11.15 0.47
CA PRO A 14 -24.47 -10.69 1.80
C PRO A 14 -24.72 -11.81 2.81
N GLN A 15 -24.93 -13.06 2.38
CA GLN A 15 -25.11 -14.19 3.29
C GLN A 15 -23.78 -14.86 3.68
N ARG A 16 -22.70 -14.61 2.96
CA ARG A 16 -21.38 -15.24 3.17
C ARG A 16 -20.25 -14.21 3.31
N MET A 17 -20.60 -12.94 3.52
CA MET A 17 -19.66 -11.85 3.70
C MET A 17 -18.98 -11.88 5.07
N PHE A 18 -17.76 -11.34 5.11
CA PHE A 18 -17.06 -11.08 6.35
C PHE A 18 -17.19 -9.59 6.67
N ASN A 19 -17.80 -9.27 7.81
CA ASN A 19 -17.89 -7.90 8.29
C ASN A 19 -16.71 -7.59 9.21
N HIS A 20 -15.94 -6.56 8.87
CA HIS A 20 -14.81 -6.09 9.68
C HIS A 20 -14.80 -4.56 9.64
N ASP A 21 -14.67 -3.93 10.81
CA ASP A 21 -14.72 -2.46 10.98
C ASP A 21 -15.98 -1.78 10.40
N GLY A 22 -17.09 -2.52 10.24
CA GLY A 22 -18.33 -2.01 9.64
C GLY A 22 -18.39 -2.08 8.12
N GLU A 23 -17.35 -2.60 7.47
CA GLU A 23 -17.29 -2.85 6.03
C GLU A 23 -17.51 -4.33 5.72
N ALA A 24 -17.84 -4.63 4.46
CA ALA A 24 -18.08 -6.00 4.00
C ALA A 24 -16.99 -6.47 3.04
N TYR A 25 -16.45 -7.65 3.31
CA TYR A 25 -15.33 -8.22 2.59
C TYR A 25 -15.67 -9.61 2.05
N CYS A 26 -15.03 -9.99 0.93
CA CYS A 26 -15.21 -11.32 0.33
C CYS A 26 -14.53 -12.43 1.14
N SER A 27 -13.53 -12.10 1.94
CA SER A 27 -12.78 -13.04 2.78
C SER A 27 -12.10 -12.33 3.95
N GLN A 28 -11.66 -13.12 4.93
CA GLN A 28 -10.87 -12.63 6.06
C GLN A 28 -9.57 -11.94 5.62
N ALA A 29 -8.90 -12.45 4.57
CA ALA A 29 -7.70 -11.82 4.02
C ALA A 29 -7.94 -10.37 3.58
N CYS A 30 -9.08 -10.07 2.93
CA CYS A 30 -9.41 -8.69 2.57
C CYS A 30 -9.82 -7.84 3.79
N ALA A 31 -10.50 -8.44 4.77
CA ALA A 31 -10.87 -7.76 6.01
C ALA A 31 -9.65 -7.32 6.84
N GLU A 32 -8.59 -8.14 6.85
CA GLU A 32 -7.31 -7.83 7.51
C GLU A 32 -6.33 -7.07 6.60
N GLN A 33 -6.78 -6.64 5.42
CA GLN A 33 -5.97 -5.90 4.45
C GLN A 33 -4.68 -6.63 4.01
N HIS A 34 -4.78 -7.95 3.81
CA HIS A 34 -3.69 -8.79 3.32
C HIS A 34 -2.40 -8.67 4.16
N PRO A 35 -2.41 -9.06 5.45
CA PRO A 35 -1.28 -8.85 6.37
C PRO A 35 0.01 -9.56 5.95
N ASN A 36 -0.10 -10.66 5.20
CA ASN A 36 1.01 -11.41 4.62
C ASN A 36 1.13 -11.25 3.09
N GLY A 37 0.38 -10.31 2.49
CA GLY A 37 0.25 -10.19 1.03
C GLY A 37 -0.55 -11.33 0.38
N GLU A 38 -1.29 -12.11 1.18
CA GLU A 38 -2.02 -13.28 0.71
C GLU A 38 -3.32 -12.85 0.03
N PRO A 39 -3.58 -13.21 -1.24
CA PRO A 39 -4.75 -12.77 -1.97
C PRO A 39 -6.06 -13.34 -1.40
N CYS A 40 -7.18 -12.78 -1.84
CA CYS A 40 -8.48 -13.35 -1.50
C CYS A 40 -8.66 -14.73 -2.17
N PRO A 41 -9.61 -15.58 -1.72
CA PRO A 41 -9.80 -16.95 -2.23
C PRO A 41 -10.31 -17.02 -3.68
N ALA A 42 -10.53 -15.88 -4.34
CA ALA A 42 -10.93 -15.85 -5.73
C ALA A 42 -9.69 -16.08 -6.63
N PRO A 43 -9.73 -17.09 -7.53
CA PRO A 43 -8.57 -17.45 -8.35
C PRO A 43 -8.18 -16.37 -9.36
N ASP A 44 -9.15 -15.57 -9.81
CA ASP A 44 -8.97 -14.47 -10.77
C ASP A 44 -8.71 -13.11 -10.08
N CYS A 45 -8.55 -13.09 -8.75
CA CYS A 45 -8.33 -11.86 -8.01
C CYS A 45 -6.96 -11.85 -7.33
N HIS A 46 -6.14 -10.86 -7.69
CA HIS A 46 -4.78 -10.71 -7.18
C HIS A 46 -4.64 -9.50 -6.24
N CYS A 47 -5.68 -9.18 -5.46
CA CYS A 47 -5.69 -8.07 -4.52
C CYS A 47 -4.66 -8.18 -3.38
N GLY A 48 -4.07 -9.38 -3.17
CA GLY A 48 -2.99 -9.60 -2.20
C GLY A 48 -1.74 -8.74 -2.43
N ARG A 49 -1.52 -8.26 -3.66
CA ARG A 49 -0.41 -7.35 -3.97
C ARG A 49 -0.65 -5.90 -3.55
N SER A 50 -1.90 -5.55 -3.24
CA SER A 50 -2.30 -4.20 -2.83
C SER A 50 -2.51 -4.07 -1.32
N GLY A 51 -2.27 -5.15 -0.57
CA GLY A 51 -2.11 -5.11 0.88
C GLY A 51 -0.93 -4.24 1.27
N ASN A 52 -1.19 -2.98 1.59
CA ASN A 52 -0.21 -2.03 2.09
C ASN A 52 1.11 -1.94 1.29
N VAL A 53 1.03 -1.99 -0.04
CA VAL A 53 1.97 -1.19 -0.84
C VAL A 53 1.39 0.21 -0.87
N GLY A 54 1.43 0.88 0.30
CA GLY A 54 1.42 2.32 0.33
C GLY A 54 2.54 2.74 -0.60
N GLU A 55 2.15 3.19 -1.79
CA GLU A 55 2.70 4.35 -2.46
C GLU A 55 4.17 4.62 -2.06
N ARG A 56 5.05 3.67 -2.37
CA ARG A 56 6.45 3.98 -2.67
C ARG A 56 6.54 4.55 -4.08
N ASP A 57 5.52 5.29 -4.51
CA ASP A 57 5.66 6.37 -5.46
C ASP A 57 6.21 7.59 -4.70
N VAL A 58 7.28 7.39 -3.91
CA VAL A 58 8.29 8.43 -3.77
C VAL A 58 8.93 8.50 -5.14
N THR A 59 8.29 9.26 -6.03
CA THR A 59 8.89 9.69 -7.28
C THR A 59 10.33 10.09 -6.99
N ASN A 60 11.28 9.59 -7.78
CA ASN A 60 12.73 9.81 -7.71
C ASN A 60 13.17 11.29 -7.59
N LYS A 61 12.24 12.24 -7.55
CA LYS A 61 12.46 13.68 -7.65
C LYS A 61 12.83 14.36 -6.32
N GLN A 62 12.78 13.65 -5.19
CA GLN A 62 13.19 14.20 -3.88
C GLN A 62 14.63 13.82 -3.46
N LEU A 63 15.35 13.03 -4.26
CA LEU A 63 16.71 12.58 -3.95
C LEU A 63 17.80 13.53 -4.48
N ASP A 64 17.54 14.28 -5.55
CA ASP A 64 18.54 15.17 -6.16
C ASP A 64 18.77 16.48 -5.36
N ASP A 65 17.77 16.96 -4.62
CA ASP A 65 17.83 18.26 -3.91
C ASP A 65 18.69 18.22 -2.62
N ALA A 66 18.96 17.02 -2.08
CA ALA A 66 19.69 16.84 -0.82
C ALA A 66 21.22 16.73 -0.97
N LEU A 67 21.74 16.76 -2.20
CA LEU A 67 23.17 16.59 -2.50
C LEU A 67 23.87 17.91 -2.86
N GLU A 68 23.13 19.02 -3.00
CA GLU A 68 23.70 20.30 -3.43
C GLU A 68 24.18 21.19 -2.26
N GLU A 69 23.78 20.91 -1.02
CA GLU A 69 24.03 21.76 0.16
C GLU A 69 25.07 21.16 1.14
N THR A 70 26.09 20.42 0.66
CA THR A 70 27.22 20.03 1.52
C THR A 70 28.59 20.10 0.85
N PHE A 71 28.80 21.10 0.00
CA PHE A 71 30.14 21.62 -0.23
C PHE A 71 30.30 22.95 0.51
N PRO A 72 30.57 22.94 1.84
CA PRO A 72 31.07 24.14 2.46
C PRO A 72 32.39 24.45 1.75
N ALA A 73 32.44 25.65 1.15
CA ALA A 73 33.65 26.21 0.57
C ALA A 73 34.86 25.85 1.45
N SER A 74 35.82 25.13 0.86
CA SER A 74 37.12 24.93 1.46
C SER A 74 37.76 26.31 1.62
N ASP A 75 37.60 26.90 2.81
CA ASP A 75 38.56 27.75 3.54
C ASP A 75 37.84 28.62 4.59
N PRO A 76 38.19 28.47 5.88
CA PRO A 76 38.50 29.65 6.68
C PRO A 76 40.02 29.77 6.92
N ILE A 77 40.50 30.98 6.65
CA ILE A 77 41.89 31.44 6.71
C ILE A 77 42.37 31.64 8.16
N SER A 78 43.66 31.34 8.40
CA SER A 78 44.62 31.91 9.38
C SER A 78 44.49 31.59 10.88
N PRO A 79 45.54 31.83 11.71
CA PRO A 79 46.93 32.29 11.46
C PRO A 79 48.05 31.31 11.86
#